data_AF-A0A2T7BBT6-F1
#
_entry.id   AF-A0A2T7BBT6-F1
#
_cell.length_a   1.000
_cell.length_b   1.000
_cell.length_c   1.000
_cell.angle_alpha   90.00
_cell.angle_beta   90.00
_cell.angle_gamma   90.00
#
_symmetry.space_group_name_H-M   'P 1'
#
loop_
_entity.id
_entity.type
_entity.pdbx_description
1 polymer ?
#
loop_
_entity_poly.entity_id
_entity_poly.type
_entity_poly.pdbx_seq_one_letter_code
_entity_poly.pdbx_strand_id
1 'polypeptide(L)'
;MPHHYAAVTVVASYFVMKEYEQVSIGRLVFSGTHKPGAFGNDDADFIKRKIARVLTDGALHALIVDFSDMEFQHGLAIQEAMSKLHKARIPVSVIYSDKCEKLAEPDIDLYVRSQAAALARLGSLVNLQ
;
A
#
# COMPACT_ATOMS: atom_id res chain seq x y z
N MET A 1 35.90 12.97 0.53
CA MET A 1 35.36 11.89 -0.31
C MET A 1 33.85 11.93 -0.21
N PRO A 2 33.08 12.18 -1.28
CA PRO A 2 31.63 12.17 -1.16
C PRO A 2 31.15 10.72 -1.27
N HIS A 3 30.61 10.20 -0.17
CA HIS A 3 29.88 8.93 -0.17
C HIS A 3 28.68 9.07 -1.11
N HIS A 4 28.74 8.37 -2.25
CA HIS A 4 27.57 8.11 -3.10
C HIS A 4 26.58 7.26 -2.29
N TYR A 5 25.57 7.89 -1.71
CA TYR A 5 24.40 7.16 -1.24
C TYR A 5 23.54 6.85 -2.47
N ALA A 6 23.37 5.57 -2.77
CA ALA A 6 22.45 5.11 -3.80
C ALA A 6 21.03 5.56 -3.43
N ALA A 7 20.45 6.45 -4.23
CA ALA A 7 19.08 6.92 -4.04
C ALA A 7 18.10 5.80 -4.45
N VAL A 8 17.71 4.96 -3.50
CA VAL A 8 16.50 4.14 -3.60
C VAL A 8 15.42 4.86 -2.83
N THR A 9 14.52 5.56 -3.53
CA THR A 9 13.53 6.40 -2.86
C THR A 9 12.24 5.61 -2.61
N VAL A 10 11.54 5.11 -3.63
CA VAL A 10 10.42 4.17 -3.44
C VAL A 10 10.35 3.19 -4.62
N VAL A 11 10.18 1.90 -4.33
CA VAL A 11 9.93 0.84 -5.34
C VAL A 11 8.55 0.24 -5.11
N ALA A 12 7.91 -0.24 -6.19
CA ALA A 12 6.62 -0.91 -6.12
C ALA A 12 6.63 -2.24 -6.88
N SER A 13 6.19 -3.31 -6.22
CA SER A 13 6.02 -4.65 -6.80
C SER A 13 4.57 -5.08 -6.67
N TYR A 14 3.99 -5.65 -7.75
CA TYR A 14 2.60 -6.05 -7.78
C TYR A 14 2.47 -7.54 -8.12
N PHE A 15 1.67 -8.25 -7.33
CA PHE A 15 1.46 -9.69 -7.42
C PHE A 15 -0.04 -9.99 -7.40
N VAL A 16 -0.46 -11.00 -8.15
CA VAL A 16 -1.82 -11.57 -8.02
C VAL A 16 -1.70 -12.87 -7.24
N MET A 17 -2.20 -12.86 -6.02
CA MET A 17 -2.32 -14.03 -5.15
C MET A 17 -3.62 -14.75 -5.50
N LYS A 18 -3.51 -15.87 -6.21
CA LYS A 18 -4.63 -16.77 -6.53
C LYS A 18 -4.63 -17.93 -5.53
N GLU A 19 -4.93 -17.66 -4.27
CA GLU A 19 -5.02 -18.71 -3.23
C GLU A 19 -6.42 -19.32 -3.10
N TYR A 20 -7.44 -18.72 -3.72
CA TYR A 20 -8.83 -19.15 -3.63
C TYR A 20 -9.38 -19.38 -5.03
N GLU A 21 -9.99 -20.54 -5.29
CA GLU A 21 -10.30 -21.05 -6.64
C GLU A 21 -11.16 -20.10 -7.50
N GLN A 22 -11.76 -19.06 -6.92
CA GLN A 22 -12.55 -18.05 -7.62
C GLN A 22 -12.27 -16.59 -7.21
N VAL A 23 -11.37 -16.33 -6.25
CA VAL A 23 -11.11 -14.97 -5.75
C VAL A 23 -9.67 -14.55 -6.05
N SER A 24 -9.56 -13.44 -6.77
CA SER A 24 -8.27 -12.80 -7.08
C SER A 24 -7.93 -11.74 -6.05
N ILE A 25 -6.87 -11.95 -5.28
CA ILE A 25 -6.36 -10.97 -4.32
C ILE A 25 -5.06 -10.38 -4.89
N GLY A 26 -5.02 -9.06 -5.09
CA GLY A 26 -3.79 -8.37 -5.45
C GLY A 26 -2.95 -8.07 -4.21
N ARG A 27 -1.62 -8.07 -4.35
CA ARG A 27 -0.71 -7.52 -3.35
C ARG A 27 0.22 -6.51 -4.02
N LEU A 28 0.12 -5.26 -3.60
CA LEU A 28 0.97 -4.15 -4.02
C LEU A 28 1.93 -3.81 -2.88
N VAL A 29 3.21 -4.14 -3.04
CA VAL A 29 4.25 -3.91 -2.05
C VAL A 29 5.05 -2.67 -2.41
N PHE A 30 5.20 -1.77 -1.45
CA PHE A 30 6.10 -0.64 -1.54
C PHE A 30 7.27 -0.83 -0.57
N SER A 31 8.47 -0.45 -1.00
CA SER A 31 9.67 -0.45 -0.15
C SER A 31 10.55 0.75 -0.44
N GLY A 32 11.30 1.18 0.58
CA GLY A 32 12.22 2.31 0.49
C GLY A 32 11.93 3.42 1.51
N THR A 33 12.57 4.57 1.30
CA THR A 33 12.48 5.72 2.20
C THR A 33 11.88 6.91 1.47
N HIS A 34 10.70 7.33 1.91
CA HIS A 34 10.05 8.54 1.43
C HIS A 34 10.45 9.74 2.29
N LYS A 35 11.09 10.74 1.68
CA LYS A 35 11.53 11.98 2.35
C LYS A 35 10.80 13.20 1.78
N PRO A 36 10.19 14.06 2.63
CA PRO A 36 9.55 15.28 2.17
C PRO A 36 10.60 16.29 1.71
N GLY A 37 10.43 16.83 0.49
CA GLY A 37 11.41 17.71 -0.16
C GLY A 37 11.48 17.53 -1.67
N ALA A 38 12.61 17.88 -2.29
CA ALA A 38 12.75 18.02 -3.74
C ALA A 38 12.32 16.80 -4.59
N PHE A 39 12.41 15.58 -4.03
CA PHE A 39 11.99 14.33 -4.69
C PHE A 39 10.79 13.64 -4.02
N GLY A 40 10.37 14.10 -2.84
CA GLY A 40 9.28 13.47 -2.08
C GLY A 40 7.93 13.57 -2.78
N ASN A 41 7.67 14.65 -3.52
CA ASN A 41 6.44 14.78 -4.31
C ASN A 41 6.37 13.71 -5.42
N ASP A 42 7.50 13.39 -6.05
CA ASP A 42 7.56 12.39 -7.13
C ASP A 42 7.29 10.98 -6.61
N ASP A 43 7.78 10.64 -5.42
CA ASP A 43 7.52 9.35 -4.77
C ASP A 43 6.05 9.19 -4.39
N ALA A 44 5.44 10.23 -3.82
CA ALA A 44 4.04 10.17 -3.45
C ALA A 44 3.14 10.09 -4.69
N ASP A 45 3.49 10.80 -5.76
CA ASP A 45 2.80 10.67 -7.05
C ASP A 45 3.04 9.30 -7.70
N PHE A 46 4.23 8.72 -7.54
CA PHE A 46 4.51 7.34 -7.96
C PHE A 46 3.62 6.34 -7.21
N ILE A 47 3.54 6.43 -5.88
CA ILE A 47 2.65 5.61 -5.04
C ILE A 47 1.20 5.78 -5.49
N LYS A 48 0.73 7.03 -5.63
CA LYS A 48 -0.63 7.35 -6.09
C LYS A 48 -0.95 6.73 -7.45
N ARG A 49 -0.04 6.84 -8.42
CA ARG A 49 -0.21 6.27 -9.77
C ARG A 49 -0.28 4.74 -9.74
N LYS A 50 0.55 4.09 -8.94
CA LYS A 50 0.56 2.63 -8.81
C LYS A 50 -0.72 2.12 -8.16
N ILE A 51 -1.15 2.74 -7.07
CA ILE A 51 -2.44 2.43 -6.42
C ILE A 51 -3.59 2.61 -7.40
N ALA A 52 -3.68 3.77 -8.07
CA ALA A 52 -4.76 4.05 -9.01
C ALA A 52 -4.83 3.00 -10.13
N ARG A 53 -3.68 2.64 -10.71
CA ARG A 53 -3.60 1.62 -11.77
C ARG A 53 -4.11 0.26 -11.31
N VAL A 54 -3.72 -0.18 -10.11
CA VAL A 54 -4.12 -1.47 -9.56
C VAL A 54 -5.61 -1.48 -9.20
N LEU A 55 -6.15 -0.38 -8.66
CA LEU A 55 -7.58 -0.28 -8.36
C LEU A 55 -8.47 -0.25 -9.61
N THR A 56 -7.92 0.17 -10.76
CA THR A 56 -8.62 0.09 -12.05
C THR A 56 -8.46 -1.26 -12.75
N ASP A 57 -7.66 -2.17 -12.20
CA ASP A 57 -7.52 -3.52 -12.71
C ASP A 57 -8.76 -4.34 -12.32
N GLY A 58 -9.71 -4.45 -13.25
CA GLY A 58 -11.02 -5.08 -13.02
C GLY A 58 -10.98 -6.59 -12.75
N ALA A 59 -9.79 -7.19 -12.73
CA ALA A 59 -9.61 -8.60 -12.41
C ALA A 59 -9.54 -8.90 -10.90
N LEU A 60 -9.33 -7.87 -10.06
CA LEU A 60 -9.16 -8.05 -8.62
C LEU A 60 -10.50 -8.03 -7.88
N HIS A 61 -10.63 -8.96 -6.93
CA HIS A 61 -11.72 -8.98 -5.97
C HIS A 61 -11.35 -8.26 -4.66
N ALA A 62 -10.06 -8.26 -4.30
CA ALA A 62 -9.54 -7.55 -3.14
C ALA A 62 -8.07 -7.13 -3.35
N LEU A 63 -7.58 -6.21 -2.52
CA LEU A 63 -6.21 -5.69 -2.60
C LEU A 63 -5.55 -5.59 -1.22
N ILE A 64 -4.32 -6.09 -1.12
CA ILE A 64 -3.40 -5.82 -0.02
C ILE A 64 -2.42 -4.74 -0.50
N VAL A 65 -2.30 -3.64 0.24
CA VAL A 65 -1.25 -2.65 0.03
C VAL A 65 -0.26 -2.75 1.17
N ASP A 66 1.00 -3.03 0.87
CA ASP A 66 2.01 -3.34 1.87
C ASP A 66 3.07 -2.25 1.92
N PHE A 67 3.09 -1.52 3.03
CA PHE A 67 4.08 -0.49 3.37
C PHE A 67 4.99 -0.93 4.53
N SER A 68 5.02 -2.23 4.88
CA SER A 68 5.81 -2.70 6.04
C SER A 68 7.29 -2.35 5.95
N ASP A 69 7.85 -2.34 4.73
CA ASP A 69 9.24 -2.00 4.43
C ASP A 69 9.43 -0.53 3.97
N MET A 70 8.48 0.33 4.30
CA MET A 70 8.56 1.77 4.02
C MET A 70 8.92 2.57 5.27
N GLU A 71 9.73 3.60 5.05
CA GLU A 71 10.02 4.64 6.03
C GLU A 71 9.39 5.94 5.55
N PHE A 72 8.37 6.43 6.26
CA PHE A 72 7.66 7.66 5.90
C PHE A 72 8.09 8.80 6.81
N GLN A 73 8.61 9.86 6.22
CA GLN A 73 8.63 11.17 6.84
C GLN A 73 7.46 11.98 6.26
N HIS A 74 6.50 12.32 7.12
CA HIS A 74 5.36 13.22 6.89
C HIS A 74 5.15 13.80 5.47
N GLY A 75 4.01 13.50 4.84
CA GLY A 75 3.61 14.14 3.58
C GLY A 75 2.11 14.06 3.30
N LEU A 76 1.49 15.21 2.99
CA LEU A 76 0.07 15.32 2.58
C LEU A 76 -0.30 14.37 1.42
N ALA A 77 0.65 14.16 0.51
CA ALA A 77 0.46 13.36 -0.69
C ALA A 77 0.22 11.86 -0.41
N ILE A 78 0.71 11.33 0.71
CA ILE A 78 0.40 9.95 1.13
C ILE A 78 -1.00 9.85 1.71
N GLN A 79 -1.48 10.89 2.41
CA GLN A 79 -2.85 10.93 2.91
C GLN A 79 -3.87 10.90 1.76
N GLU A 80 -3.57 11.58 0.65
CA GLU A 80 -4.38 11.47 -0.58
C GLU A 80 -4.39 10.05 -1.15
N ALA A 81 -3.24 9.38 -1.16
CA ALA A 81 -3.12 7.99 -1.60
C ALA A 81 -3.97 7.06 -0.73
N MET A 82 -3.94 7.25 0.60
CA MET A 82 -4.76 6.50 1.53
C MET A 82 -6.26 6.79 1.33
N SER A 83 -6.65 8.05 1.12
CA SER A 83 -8.04 8.41 0.84
C SER A 83 -8.60 7.68 -0.39
N LYS A 84 -7.78 7.42 -1.41
CA LYS A 84 -8.18 6.61 -2.57
C LYS A 84 -8.41 5.14 -2.21
N LEU A 85 -7.58 4.57 -1.33
CA LEU A 85 -7.76 3.21 -0.84
C LEU A 85 -9.05 3.06 -0.02
N HIS A 86 -9.35 4.02 0.86
CA HIS A 86 -10.62 4.03 1.61
C HIS A 86 -11.87 4.11 0.72
N LYS A 87 -11.76 4.77 -0.45
CA LYS A 87 -12.85 4.93 -1.42
C LYS A 87 -12.85 3.84 -2.50
N ALA A 88 -12.01 2.82 -2.38
CA ALA A 88 -11.95 1.74 -3.35
C ALA A 88 -13.26 0.95 -3.38
N ARG A 89 -13.65 0.47 -4.57
CA ARG A 89 -14.85 -0.37 -4.76
C ARG A 89 -14.63 -1.83 -4.37
N ILE A 90 -13.37 -2.22 -4.19
CA ILE A 90 -12.97 -3.55 -3.74
C ILE A 90 -12.48 -3.45 -2.29
N PRO A 91 -12.64 -4.49 -1.47
CA PRO A 91 -12.00 -4.57 -0.17
C PRO A 91 -10.48 -4.37 -0.27
N VAL A 92 -9.97 -3.43 0.52
CA VAL A 92 -8.53 -3.15 0.65
C VAL A 92 -8.11 -3.44 2.08
N SER A 93 -6.92 -3.99 2.29
CA SER A 93 -6.21 -4.03 3.58
C SER A 93 -4.84 -3.37 3.43
N VAL A 94 -4.43 -2.55 4.39
CA VAL A 94 -3.13 -1.86 4.36
C VAL A 94 -2.22 -2.42 5.44
N ILE A 95 -1.09 -3.01 5.05
CA ILE A 95 -0.05 -3.44 5.98
C ILE A 95 0.88 -2.25 6.24
N TYR A 96 1.14 -1.95 7.50
CA TYR A 96 2.01 -0.85 7.90
C TYR A 96 2.92 -1.25 9.06
N SER A 97 4.08 -0.60 9.14
CA SER A 97 5.03 -0.75 10.25
C SER A 97 5.09 0.53 11.09
N ASP A 98 5.71 0.46 12.26
CA ASP A 98 5.90 1.65 13.12
C ASP A 98 6.82 2.70 12.49
N LYS A 99 7.56 2.33 11.44
CA LYS A 99 8.37 3.24 10.63
C LYS A 99 7.54 4.15 9.72
N CYS A 100 6.25 3.86 9.60
CA CYS A 100 5.28 4.62 8.82
C CYS A 100 4.67 5.76 9.66
N GLU A 101 5.48 6.72 10.11
CA GLU A 101 5.01 7.78 10.99
C GLU A 101 3.87 8.59 10.36
N LYS A 102 2.73 8.69 11.07
CA LYS A 102 1.60 9.59 10.76
C LYS A 102 0.99 9.38 9.37
N LEU A 103 0.94 8.13 8.89
CA LEU A 103 -0.16 7.74 8.00
C LEU A 103 -1.46 8.16 8.72
N ALA A 104 -2.31 8.93 8.03
CA ALA A 104 -3.46 9.65 8.59
C ALA A 104 -4.22 8.82 9.64
N GLU A 105 -4.72 9.50 10.68
CA GLU A 105 -5.49 8.93 11.80
C GLU A 105 -6.21 7.66 11.36
N PRO A 106 -5.72 6.48 11.76
CA PRO A 106 -6.12 5.24 11.12
C PRO A 106 -7.61 5.06 11.41
N ASP A 107 -8.43 5.15 10.36
CA ASP A 107 -9.70 4.44 10.33
C ASP A 107 -9.34 2.98 10.60
N ILE A 108 -9.59 2.54 11.84
CA ILE A 108 -8.88 1.45 12.51
C ILE A 108 -9.03 0.14 11.71
N ASP A 109 -10.11 0.03 10.95
CA ASP A 109 -10.49 -1.18 10.25
C ASP A 109 -9.70 -1.43 8.97
N LEU A 110 -9.04 -0.44 8.34
CA LEU A 110 -8.29 -0.67 7.09
C LEU A 110 -6.87 -1.23 7.32
N TYR A 111 -6.29 -0.92 8.48
CA TYR A 111 -4.86 -1.05 8.72
C TYR A 111 -4.53 -2.28 9.56
N VAL A 112 -3.54 -3.08 9.13
CA VAL A 112 -3.11 -4.32 9.80
C VAL A 112 -1.59 -4.39 9.91
N ARG A 113 -1.08 -5.27 10.78
CA ARG A 113 0.36 -5.41 11.05
C ARG A 113 1.07 -6.53 10.28
N SER A 114 0.34 -7.37 9.56
CA SER A 114 0.94 -8.50 8.83
C SER A 114 0.10 -8.93 7.64
N GLN A 115 0.73 -9.66 6.72
CA GLN A 115 0.04 -10.28 5.58
C GLN A 115 -1.03 -11.29 6.02
N ALA A 116 -0.76 -12.08 7.05
CA ALA A 116 -1.74 -13.03 7.58
C ALA A 116 -3.00 -12.33 8.10
N ALA A 117 -2.84 -11.21 8.84
CA ALA A 117 -3.97 -10.40 9.29
C ALA A 117 -4.72 -9.75 8.13
N ALA A 118 -4.00 -9.30 7.09
CA ALA A 118 -4.60 -8.75 5.88
C ALA A 118 -5.48 -9.78 5.16
N LEU A 119 -4.98 -11.00 4.98
CA LEU A 119 -5.69 -12.10 4.34
C LEU A 119 -6.90 -12.55 5.17
N ALA A 120 -6.76 -12.70 6.49
CA ALA A 120 -7.87 -13.07 7.36
C ALA A 120 -9.01 -12.05 7.30
N ARG A 121 -8.67 -10.76 7.31
CA ARG A 121 -9.64 -9.66 7.17
C ARG A 121 -10.29 -9.64 5.79
N LEU A 122 -9.52 -9.80 4.72
CA LEU A 122 -10.10 -9.82 3.39
C LEU A 122 -11.01 -11.04 3.23
N GLY A 123 -10.62 -12.20 3.75
CA GLY A 123 -11.43 -13.42 3.67
C GLY A 123 -12.81 -13.30 4.28
N SER A 124 -12.98 -12.54 5.37
CA SER A 124 -14.30 -12.25 5.93
C SER A 124 -15.14 -11.28 5.09
N LEU A 125 -14.51 -10.48 4.22
CA LEU A 125 -15.16 -9.47 3.38
C LEU A 125 -15.51 -9.98 1.98
N VAL A 126 -14.70 -10.87 1.40
CA VAL A 126 -14.94 -11.47 0.07
C VAL A 126 -15.70 -12.79 0.12
N ASN A 127 -16.27 -13.19 1.27
CA ASN A 127 -16.93 -14.49 1.48
C ASN A 127 -16.06 -15.66 0.99
N LEU A 128 -14.80 -15.70 1.46
CA LEU A 128 -13.95 -16.87 1.27
C LEU A 128 -14.46 -17.99 2.21
N GLN A 129 -15.52 -18.68 1.79
CA GLN A 129 -15.98 -19.95 2.37
C GLN A 129 -15.52 -21.12 1.51
#